data_AF-A0A1Q2CF22-F1
#
_entry.id   AF-A0A1Q2CF22-F1
#
_cell.length_a   1.000
_cell.length_b   1.000
_cell.length_c   1.000
_cell.angle_alpha   90.00
_cell.angle_beta   90.00
_cell.angle_gamma   90.00
#
_symmetry.space_group_name_H-M   'P 1'
#
loop_
_entity.id
_entity.type
_entity.pdbx_description
1 polymer ?
#
loop_
_entity_poly.entity_id
_entity_poly.type
_entity_poly.pdbx_seq_one_letter_code
_entity_poly.pdbx_strand_id
1 'polypeptide(L)' 'MSSLTIRQLNEHTHARLRGRAAKHGRSVEAEVRAILDAAVDLPDENILLALHTAISEVGGVELQVPVRDDLPRPVDLS' A
#
# COMPACT_ATOMS: atom_id res chain seq x y z
N MET A 1 13.58 12.38 13.12
CA MET A 1 12.34 12.52 13.89
C MET A 1 11.41 13.42 13.10
N SER A 2 10.35 12.85 12.52
CA SER A 2 9.27 13.63 11.91
C SER A 2 8.14 13.77 12.94
N SER A 3 7.50 14.94 12.98
CA SER A 3 6.30 15.18 13.77
C SER A 3 5.11 15.39 12.83
N LEU A 4 3.97 14.79 13.17
CA LEU A 4 2.71 14.93 12.45
C LEU A 4 1.65 15.45 13.42
N THR A 5 1.01 16.55 13.07
CA THR A 5 -0.08 17.14 13.87
C THR A 5 -1.40 17.01 13.12
N ILE A 6 -2.34 16.25 13.68
CA ILE A 6 -3.70 16.13 13.14
C ILE A 6 -4.59 17.12 13.89
N ARG A 7 -5.02 18.18 13.19
CA ARG A 7 -5.94 19.19 13.75
C ARG A 7 -7.40 18.75 13.59
N GLN A 8 -8.26 19.20 14.50
CA GLN A 8 -9.71 18.95 14.45
C GLN A 8 -10.08 17.45 14.40
N LEU A 9 -9.30 16.60 15.08
CA LEU A 9 -9.63 15.18 15.19
C LEU A 9 -10.94 15.03 15.97
N ASN A 10 -11.90 14.28 15.39
CA ASN A 10 -13.17 14.02 16.04
C ASN A 10 -12.94 13.34 17.42
N GLU A 11 -13.59 13.85 18.47
CA GLU A 11 -13.47 13.34 19.84
C GLU A 11 -13.80 11.84 19.95
N HIS A 12 -14.79 11.37 19.18
CA HIS A 12 -15.13 9.95 19.13
C HIS A 12 -13.95 9.11 18.60
N THR A 13 -13.26 9.60 17.57
CA THR A 13 -12.07 8.94 17.01
C THR A 13 -10.93 8.92 18.04
N HIS A 14 -10.69 10.04 18.73
CA HIS A 14 -9.67 10.12 19.75
C HIS A 14 -9.94 9.17 20.94
N ALA A 15 -11.20 9.06 21.39
CA ALA A 15 -11.60 8.13 22.43
C ALA A 15 -11.39 6.66 22.01
N ARG A 16 -11.72 6.31 20.77
CA ARG A 16 -11.49 4.96 20.22
C ARG A 16 -9.99 4.63 20.12
N LEU A 17 -9.17 5.59 19.69
CA LEU A 17 -7.71 5.42 19.67
C LEU A 17 -7.16 5.17 21.07
N ARG A 18 -7.64 5.91 22.09
CA ARG A 18 -7.24 5.69 23.48
C ARG A 18 -7.61 4.29 23.98
N GLY A 19 -8.84 3.84 23.72
CA GLY A 19 -9.28 2.49 24.09
C GLY A 19 -8.45 1.40 23.42
N ARG A 20 -8.14 1.57 22.13
CA ARG A 20 -7.31 0.63 21.37
C ARG A 20 -5.86 0.59 21.88
N ALA A 21 -5.28 1.75 22.16
CA ALA A 21 -3.94 1.87 22.74
C ALA A 21 -3.84 1.17 24.11
N ALA A 22 -4.84 1.37 24.98
CA ALA A 22 -4.92 0.68 26.27
C ALA A 22 -5.02 -0.83 26.11
N LYS A 23 -5.84 -1.32 25.15
CA LYS A 23 -5.95 -2.76 24.84
C LYS A 23 -4.62 -3.36 24.39
N HIS A 24 -3.81 -2.60 23.65
CA HIS A 24 -2.49 -3.03 23.16
C HIS A 24 -1.35 -2.72 24.14
N GLY A 25 -1.64 -2.14 25.32
CA GLY A 25 -0.61 -1.82 26.32
C GLY A 25 0.39 -0.76 25.88
N ARG A 26 0.01 0.17 24.99
CA ARG A 26 0.89 1.23 24.46
C ARG A 26 0.26 2.61 24.56
N SER A 27 1.08 3.65 24.37
CA SER A 27 0.58 5.03 24.34
C SER A 27 -0.29 5.29 23.11
N VAL A 28 -1.14 6.32 23.17
CA VAL A 28 -1.97 6.73 22.02
C VAL A 28 -1.11 7.08 20.82
N GLU A 29 0.01 7.75 21.03
CA GLU A 29 0.97 8.08 19.98
C GLU A 29 1.57 6.82 19.35
N ALA A 30 1.97 5.83 20.15
CA ALA A 30 2.49 4.57 19.65
C ALA A 30 1.43 3.77 18.88
N GLU A 31 0.16 3.86 19.28
CA GLU A 31 -0.96 3.28 18.53
C GLU A 31 -1.14 3.95 17.18
N VAL A 32 -1.14 5.29 17.13
CA VAL A 32 -1.27 6.05 15.89
C VAL A 32 -0.11 5.74 14.95
N ARG A 33 1.12 5.70 15.45
CA ARG A 33 2.30 5.34 14.67
C ARG A 33 2.13 3.97 14.02
N ALA A 34 1.79 2.95 14.80
CA ALA A 34 1.64 1.60 14.27
C ALA A 34 0.46 1.44 13.30
N ILE A 35 -0.62 2.22 13.47
CA ILE A 35 -1.71 2.24 12.49
C ILE A 35 -1.22 2.86 11.17
N LEU A 36 -0.47 3.95 11.24
CA LEU A 36 0.09 4.59 10.07
C LEU A 36 1.11 3.69 9.39
N ASP A 37 2.05 3.11 10.13
CA ASP A 37 3.02 2.14 9.62
C ASP A 37 2.28 1.02 8.89
N ALA A 38 1.36 0.30 9.53
CA ALA A 38 0.61 -0.77 8.88
C ALA A 38 -0.24 -0.33 7.67
N ALA A 39 -0.65 0.94 7.60
CA ALA A 39 -1.43 1.47 6.48
C ALA A 39 -0.55 1.94 5.32
N VAL A 40 0.68 2.36 5.59
CA VAL A 40 1.64 2.86 4.59
C VAL A 40 2.74 1.86 4.26
N ASP A 41 2.81 0.75 4.98
CA ASP A 41 3.65 -0.41 4.70
C ASP A 41 3.09 -1.10 3.45
N LEU A 42 3.35 -0.48 2.30
CA LEU A 42 3.34 -1.18 1.04
C LEU A 42 4.44 -2.24 1.11
N PRO A 43 4.26 -3.41 0.45
CA PRO A 43 5.35 -4.36 0.34
C PRO A 43 6.62 -3.63 -0.12
N ASP A 44 7.72 -3.78 0.63
CA ASP A 44 9.05 -3.34 0.18
C ASP A 44 9.37 -3.89 -1.21
N GLU A 45 8.74 -5.01 -1.55
CA GLU A 45 8.87 -5.68 -2.83
C GLU A 45 7.99 -5.01 -3.90
N ASN A 46 8.66 -4.55 -4.95
CA ASN A 46 8.02 -4.11 -6.18
C ASN A 46 7.03 -5.19 -6.65
N ILE A 47 5.78 -4.81 -6.94
CA ILE A 47 4.72 -5.73 -7.37
C ILE A 47 5.16 -6.59 -8.56
N LEU A 48 5.95 -6.05 -9.49
CA LEU A 48 6.50 -6.81 -10.63
C LEU A 48 7.53 -7.84 -10.18
N LEU A 49 8.31 -7.54 -9.15
CA LEU A 49 9.29 -8.48 -8.58
C LEU A 49 8.57 -9.61 -7.83
N ALA A 50 7.59 -9.28 -6.99
CA ALA A 50 6.74 -10.27 -6.32
C ALA A 50 6.01 -11.18 -7.33
N LEU A 51 5.46 -10.60 -8.40
CA LEU A 51 4.83 -11.36 -9.48
C LEU A 51 5.83 -12.25 -10.22
N HIS A 52 7.02 -11.74 -10.51
CA HIS A 52 8.07 -12.50 -11.17
C HIS A 52 8.54 -13.69 -10.32
N THR A 53 8.73 -13.48 -9.01
CA THR A 53 9.07 -14.55 -8.06
C THR A 53 8.00 -15.62 -8.06
N ALA A 54 6.72 -15.25 -7.91
CA ALA A 54 5.60 -16.19 -7.91
C ALA A 54 5.47 -16.99 -9.22
N ILE A 55 5.69 -16.34 -10.38
CA ILE A 55 5.67 -17.01 -11.69
C ILE A 55 6.87 -17.95 -11.84
N SER A 56 8.04 -17.57 -11.33
CA SER A 56 9.26 -18.37 -11.42
C SER A 56 9.18 -19.65 -10.57
N GLU A 57 8.55 -19.59 -9.39
CA GLU A 57 8.34 -20.75 -8.52
C GLU A 57 7.53 -21.87 -9.19
N VAL A 58 6.60 -21.53 -10.07
CA VAL A 58 5.79 -22.49 -10.83
C VAL A 58 6.42 -22.90 -12.17
N GLY A 59 7.67 -22.47 -12.43
CA GLY A 59 8.44 -22.83 -13.63
C GLY A 59 8.29 -21.86 -14.82
N GLY A 60 7.63 -20.72 -14.62
CA GLY A 60 7.38 -19.74 -15.68
C GLY A 60 6.21 -20.11 -16.60
N VAL A 61 5.81 -19.16 -17.45
CA VAL A 61 4.78 -19.38 -18.48
C VAL A 61 5.23 -18.77 -19.79
N GLU A 62 5.12 -19.54 -20.87
CA GLU A 62 5.30 -19.03 -22.23
C GLU A 62 3.94 -18.56 -22.75
N LEU A 63 3.76 -17.26 -22.86
CA LEU A 63 2.51 -16.67 -23.33
C LEU A 63 2.50 -16.61 -24.86
N GLN A 64 1.46 -17.15 -25.47
CA GLN A 64 1.22 -16.93 -26.90
C GLN A 64 0.79 -15.48 -27.10
N VAL A 65 1.73 -14.63 -27.51
CA VAL A 65 1.46 -13.22 -27.79
C VAL A 65 0.69 -13.14 -29.12
N PRO A 66 -0.52 -12.57 -29.14
CA PRO A 66 -1.26 -12.41 -30.38
C PRO A 66 -0.51 -11.50 -31.36
N VAL A 67 -0.66 -11.76 -32.65
CA VAL A 67 -0.13 -10.89 -33.70
C VAL A 67 -0.83 -9.53 -33.58
N ARG A 68 -0.05 -8.45 -33.65
CA ARG A 68 -0.59 -7.09 -33.74
C ARG A 68 -0.94 -6.81 -35.20
N ASP A 69 -2.21 -6.90 -35.55
CA ASP A 69 -2.76 -6.66 -36.89
C ASP A 69 -3.44 -5.28 -37.02
N ASP A 70 -3.70 -4.60 -35.90
CA ASP A 70 -4.32 -3.27 -35.87
C ASP A 70 -3.35 -2.11 -36.15
N LEU A 71 -3.89 -1.03 -36.70
CA LEU A 71 -3.17 0.25 -36.81
C LEU A 71 -2.98 0.87 -35.41
N PRO A 72 -1.81 1.49 -35.14
CA PRO A 72 -1.60 2.21 -33.88
C PRO A 72 -2.63 3.34 -33.75
N ARG A 73 -3.11 3.56 -32.52
CA ARG A 73 -3.99 4.70 -32.22
C ARG A 73 -3.25 6.00 -32.59
N PRO A 74 -3.87 6.93 -33.35
CA PRO A 74 -3.25 8.21 -33.64
C PRO A 74 -3.01 8.96 -32.32
N VAL A 75 -1.81 9.54 -32.19
CA VAL A 75 -1.48 10.45 -31.10
C VAL A 75 -1.68 11.87 -31.63
N ASP A 76 -2.48 12.66 -30.94
CA ASP A 76 -2.58 14.09 -31.19
C ASP A 76 -1.34 14.79 -30.61
N LEU A 77 -0.61 15.50 -31.45
CA LEU A 77 0.62 16.22 -31.11
C LEU A 77 0.45 17.74 -31.22
N SER A 78 -0.79 18.22 -31.38
CA SER A 78 -1.12 19.65 -31.46
C SER A 78 -1.13 20.36 -30.12
#